data_AF-A0A814WVD3-F1
#
_entry.id   AF-A0A814WVD3-F1
#
_cell.length_a   1.000
_cell.length_b   1.000
_cell.length_c   1.000
_cell.angle_alpha   90.00
_cell.angle_beta   90.00
_cell.angle_gamma   90.00
#
_symmetry.space_group_name_H-M   'P 1'
#
loop_
_entity.id
_entity.type
_entity.pdbx_description
1 polymer ?
#
loop_
_entity_poly.entity_id
_entity_poly.type
_entity_poly.pdbx_seq_one_letter_code
_entity_poly.pdbx_strand_id
1 'polypeptide(L)'
;MLMGTVGCGINLIVFTRKNLRKNPCSIYFIAYNVANLGFIYALLLSATMEEGYNIDVSIQSLIICRLRLYTGILFDVLSPFYLILASIDRILVTSQDALVRQKSTRRLALLSVIGGTLFWILFQSHALVLTNIIQVGPNLFVCYFQPVRHWDIIPWDRDFDFFVPKNHKELLERQFPIEQHEMSLYMRPGNLKHGPTKIFPESESKVIPSTRRYPFIDIFYYDENKTHIWDHKQCCHHNISKSVVFPLSIRPLGSLWLPAPRNPFDYFQELHPPLFSHVESECHVRGYAANIMKVMFKPPMIVQCKTLSRMYPFVERTKNNIERLILDGEVLQTMST
;
A
#
# COMPACT_ATOMS: atom_id res chain seq x y z
N MET A 1 -2.04 -23.73 5.96
CA MET A 1 -2.63 -23.71 7.32
C MET A 1 -2.26 -24.95 8.14
N LEU A 2 -2.58 -26.17 7.71
CA LEU A 2 -2.33 -27.41 8.47
C LEU A 2 -0.89 -27.55 8.99
N MET A 3 0.12 -27.43 8.11
CA MET A 3 1.53 -27.51 8.52
C MET A 3 1.91 -26.43 9.55
N GLY A 4 1.38 -25.21 9.41
CA GLY A 4 1.63 -24.12 10.35
C GLY A 4 1.04 -24.40 11.73
N THR A 5 -0.20 -24.89 11.79
CA THR A 5 -0.86 -25.29 13.04
C THR A 5 -0.11 -26.43 13.72
N VAL A 6 0.24 -27.48 12.98
CA VAL A 6 0.99 -28.63 13.51
C VAL A 6 2.37 -28.18 14.01
N GLY A 7 3.10 -27.38 13.23
CA GLY A 7 4.40 -26.85 13.62
C GLY A 7 4.34 -26.01 14.90
N CYS A 8 3.39 -25.07 14.99
CA CYS A 8 3.21 -24.27 16.21
C CYS A 8 2.79 -25.13 17.40
N GLY A 9 1.92 -26.13 17.19
CA GLY A 9 1.49 -27.08 18.22
C GLY A 9 2.65 -27.90 18.79
N ILE A 10 3.49 -28.48 17.92
CA ILE A 10 4.67 -29.24 18.33
C ILE A 10 5.65 -28.33 19.09
N ASN A 11 5.90 -27.11 18.60
CA ASN A 11 6.78 -26.16 19.28
C ASN A 11 6.26 -25.80 20.68
N LEU A 12 4.96 -25.55 20.82
CA LEU A 12 4.35 -25.30 22.12
C LEU A 12 4.52 -26.49 23.05
N ILE A 13 4.29 -27.72 22.58
CA ILE A 13 4.50 -28.94 23.38
C ILE A 13 5.96 -29.05 23.84
N VAL A 14 6.93 -28.78 22.96
CA VAL A 14 8.36 -28.81 23.29
C VAL A 14 8.72 -27.74 24.32
N PHE A 15 8.44 -26.46 24.05
CA PHE A 15 8.85 -25.37 24.93
C PHE A 15 8.10 -25.35 26.26
N THR A 16 6.92 -25.97 26.33
CA THR A 16 6.19 -26.19 27.59
C THR A 16 6.67 -27.41 28.36
N ARG A 17 7.72 -28.13 27.96
CA ARG A 17 8.30 -29.18 28.83
C ARG A 17 9.00 -28.55 30.05
N LYS A 18 8.93 -29.21 31.21
CA LYS A 18 9.46 -28.71 32.50
C LYS A 18 10.94 -28.31 32.44
N ASN A 19 11.75 -29.02 31.66
CA ASN A 19 13.18 -28.76 31.53
C ASN A 19 13.47 -27.47 30.74
N LEU A 20 12.68 -27.20 29.69
CA LEU A 20 12.88 -26.05 28.81
C LEU A 20 12.24 -24.77 29.37
N ARG A 21 11.12 -24.87 30.09
CA ARG A 21 10.45 -23.72 30.74
C ARG A 21 11.29 -22.96 31.76
N LYS A 22 12.42 -23.51 32.20
CA LYS A 22 13.39 -22.82 33.07
C LYS A 22 14.18 -21.75 32.33
N ASN A 23 14.33 -21.88 31.00
CA ASN A 23 15.07 -20.94 30.18
C ASN A 23 14.19 -19.72 29.82
N PRO A 24 14.62 -18.47 30.10
CA PRO A 24 13.89 -17.26 29.72
C PRO A 24 13.54 -17.21 28.23
N CYS A 25 14.45 -17.66 27.38
CA CYS A 25 14.28 -17.70 25.92
C CYS A 25 13.05 -18.53 25.49
N SER A 26 12.73 -19.60 26.22
CA SER A 26 11.55 -20.43 25.92
C SER A 26 10.22 -19.70 26.15
N ILE A 27 10.17 -18.68 27.01
CA ILE A 27 8.97 -17.86 27.22
C ILE A 27 8.62 -17.07 25.95
N TYR A 28 9.62 -16.44 25.33
CA TYR A 28 9.40 -15.69 24.08
C TYR A 28 8.97 -16.63 22.95
N PHE A 29 9.56 -17.82 22.84
CA PHE A 29 9.15 -18.80 21.83
C PHE A 29 7.73 -19.34 22.06
N ILE A 30 7.29 -19.51 23.31
CA ILE A 30 5.89 -19.84 23.60
C ILE A 30 4.98 -18.71 23.12
N ALA A 31 5.26 -17.47 23.51
CA ALA A 31 4.47 -16.30 23.09
C ALA A 31 4.43 -16.13 21.56
N TYR A 32 5.57 -16.33 20.89
CA TYR A 32 5.69 -16.35 19.43
C TYR A 32 4.79 -17.39 18.78
N ASN A 33 4.81 -18.65 19.23
CA ASN A 33 3.98 -19.69 18.63
C ASN A 33 2.48 -19.46 18.92
N VAL A 34 2.12 -18.88 20.08
CA VAL A 34 0.73 -18.46 20.37
C VAL A 34 0.29 -17.36 19.42
N ALA A 35 1.11 -16.32 19.21
CA ALA A 35 0.79 -15.26 18.26
C ALA A 35 0.69 -15.75 16.82
N ASN A 36 1.55 -16.68 16.40
CA ASN A 36 1.46 -17.27 15.06
C ASN A 36 0.21 -18.13 14.87
N LEU A 37 -0.23 -18.88 15.89
CA LEU A 37 -1.53 -19.54 15.84
C LEU A 37 -2.66 -18.51 15.70
N GLY A 38 -2.61 -17.43 16.49
CA GLY A 38 -3.52 -16.29 16.36
C GLY A 38 -3.56 -15.73 14.93
N PHE A 39 -2.40 -15.47 14.33
CA PHE A 39 -2.26 -15.01 12.95
C PHE A 39 -2.86 -15.99 11.93
N ILE A 40 -2.55 -17.29 12.05
CA ILE A 40 -3.06 -18.33 11.15
C ILE A 40 -4.60 -18.35 11.16
N TYR A 41 -5.22 -18.25 12.34
CA TYR A 41 -6.67 -18.35 12.44
C TYR A 41 -7.40 -17.01 12.24
N ALA A 42 -6.80 -15.88 12.61
CA ALA A 42 -7.40 -14.57 12.40
C ALA A 42 -7.31 -14.12 10.94
N LEU A 43 -6.13 -14.27 10.32
CA LEU A 43 -5.87 -13.73 8.99
C LEU A 43 -5.92 -14.81 7.90
N LEU A 44 -5.16 -15.89 8.06
CA LEU A 44 -4.99 -16.87 6.98
C LEU A 44 -6.25 -17.71 6.76
N LEU A 45 -6.98 -18.08 7.82
CA LEU A 45 -8.28 -18.75 7.70
C LEU A 45 -9.28 -17.87 6.97
N SER A 46 -9.43 -16.62 7.42
CA SER A 46 -10.34 -15.65 6.82
C SER A 46 -10.04 -15.42 5.34
N ALA A 47 -8.75 -15.28 4.99
CA ALA A 47 -8.32 -15.17 3.61
C ALA A 47 -8.60 -16.46 2.81
N THR A 48 -8.43 -17.64 3.40
CA THR A 48 -8.72 -18.92 2.73
C THR A 48 -10.23 -19.09 2.49
N MET A 49 -11.08 -18.65 3.41
CA MET A 49 -12.54 -18.68 3.25
C MET A 49 -13.00 -17.74 2.14
N GLU A 50 -12.44 -16.54 2.09
CA GLU A 50 -12.73 -15.53 1.08
C GLU A 50 -12.26 -15.99 -0.31
N GLU A 51 -11.00 -16.40 -0.43
CA GLU A 51 -10.37 -16.76 -1.71
C GLU A 51 -10.75 -18.15 -2.21
N GLY A 52 -10.85 -19.12 -1.30
CA GLY A 52 -11.10 -20.53 -1.64
C GLY A 52 -12.57 -20.89 -1.76
N TYR A 53 -13.45 -20.17 -1.05
CA TYR A 53 -14.87 -20.52 -0.95
C TYR A 53 -15.81 -19.35 -1.28
N ASN A 54 -15.28 -18.17 -1.60
CA ASN A 54 -16.06 -16.95 -1.84
C ASN A 54 -16.97 -16.59 -0.64
N ILE A 55 -16.50 -16.88 0.57
CA ILE A 55 -17.20 -16.58 1.83
C ILE A 55 -16.44 -15.45 2.53
N ASP A 56 -16.96 -14.22 2.43
CA ASP A 56 -16.46 -13.11 3.23
C ASP A 56 -17.30 -12.92 4.50
N VAL A 57 -16.79 -13.41 5.62
CA VAL A 57 -17.43 -13.26 6.94
C VAL A 57 -17.28 -11.82 7.46
N SER A 58 -16.30 -11.05 6.94
CA SER A 58 -16.02 -9.71 7.42
C SER A 58 -17.10 -8.70 7.05
N ILE A 59 -17.82 -8.92 5.94
CA ILE A 59 -18.91 -8.05 5.50
C ILE A 59 -20.24 -8.33 6.20
N GLN A 60 -20.36 -9.41 6.96
CA GLN A 60 -21.62 -9.79 7.64
C GLN A 60 -21.94 -8.89 8.82
N SER A 61 -20.92 -8.33 9.47
CA SER A 61 -21.08 -7.47 10.64
C SER A 61 -19.87 -6.55 10.79
N LEU A 62 -20.15 -5.28 11.11
CA LEU A 62 -19.12 -4.29 11.42
C LEU A 62 -18.20 -4.75 12.57
N ILE A 63 -18.75 -5.49 13.54
CA ILE A 63 -18.00 -6.03 14.66
C ILE A 63 -16.98 -7.07 14.17
N ILE A 64 -17.40 -7.98 13.29
CA ILE A 64 -16.52 -9.01 12.73
C ILE A 64 -15.45 -8.36 11.85
N CYS A 65 -15.82 -7.38 11.01
CA CYS A 65 -14.88 -6.59 10.22
C CYS A 65 -13.77 -5.98 11.08
N ARG A 66 -14.15 -5.24 12.13
CA ARG A 66 -13.21 -4.60 13.07
C ARG A 66 -12.33 -5.60 13.78
N LEU A 67 -12.90 -6.69 14.31
CA LEU A 67 -12.15 -7.73 15.01
C LEU A 67 -11.18 -8.45 14.06
N ARG A 68 -11.58 -8.76 12.83
CA ARG A 68 -10.74 -9.41 11.82
C ARG A 68 -9.51 -8.56 11.51
N LEU A 69 -9.69 -7.29 11.15
CA LEU A 69 -8.56 -6.42 10.83
C LEU A 69 -7.68 -6.13 12.05
N TYR A 70 -8.28 -5.82 13.20
CA TYR A 70 -7.53 -5.57 14.44
C TYR A 70 -6.67 -6.79 14.85
N THR A 71 -7.27 -7.99 14.91
CA THR A 71 -6.53 -9.20 15.31
C THR A 71 -5.48 -9.59 14.28
N GLY A 72 -5.77 -9.42 12.98
CA GLY A 72 -4.78 -9.61 11.91
C GLY A 72 -3.54 -8.74 12.10
N ILE A 73 -3.74 -7.42 12.25
CA ILE A 73 -2.64 -6.45 12.46
C ILE A 73 -1.90 -6.73 13.77
N LEU A 74 -2.63 -7.01 14.86
CA LEU A 74 -2.04 -7.27 16.16
C LEU A 74 -1.11 -8.49 16.12
N PHE A 75 -1.57 -9.62 15.58
CA PHE A 75 -0.75 -10.84 15.55
C PHE A 75 0.42 -10.76 14.56
N ASP A 76 0.26 -10.01 13.46
CA ASP A 76 1.34 -9.73 12.50
C ASP A 76 2.51 -8.97 13.16
N VAL A 77 2.21 -8.05 14.09
CA VAL A 77 3.24 -7.29 14.82
C VAL A 77 3.80 -8.06 16.03
N LEU A 78 2.96 -8.80 16.77
CA LEU A 78 3.40 -9.53 17.96
C LEU A 78 4.42 -10.62 17.65
N SER A 79 4.27 -11.33 16.52
CA SER A 79 5.17 -12.40 16.11
C SER A 79 6.65 -11.94 15.98
N PRO A 80 7.00 -10.96 15.13
CA PRO A 80 8.36 -10.44 15.04
C PRO A 80 8.81 -9.76 16.34
N PHE A 81 7.91 -9.10 17.07
CA PHE A 81 8.24 -8.50 18.37
C PHE A 81 8.80 -9.53 19.37
N TYR A 82 8.15 -10.70 19.50
CA TYR A 82 8.66 -11.74 20.39
C TYR A 82 9.99 -12.35 19.92
N LEU A 83 10.22 -12.45 18.61
CA LEU A 83 11.52 -12.87 18.09
C LEU A 83 12.62 -11.85 18.39
N ILE A 84 12.33 -10.56 18.30
CA ILE A 84 13.26 -9.49 18.69
C ILE A 84 13.62 -9.63 20.18
N LEU A 85 12.64 -9.82 21.06
CA LEU A 85 12.90 -10.06 22.48
C LEU A 85 13.74 -11.32 22.72
N ALA A 86 13.46 -12.41 21.98
CA ALA A 86 14.26 -13.63 22.06
C ALA A 86 15.71 -13.40 21.62
N SER A 87 15.94 -12.62 20.56
CA SER A 87 17.28 -12.25 20.10
C SER A 87 18.02 -11.36 21.10
N ILE A 88 17.34 -10.38 21.70
CA ILE A 88 17.91 -9.55 22.77
C ILE A 88 18.32 -10.43 23.96
N ASP A 89 17.46 -11.33 24.39
CA ASP A 89 17.76 -12.26 25.48
C ASP A 89 18.96 -13.16 25.17
N ARG A 90 19.07 -13.63 23.92
CA ARG A 90 20.26 -14.38 23.46
C ARG A 90 21.54 -13.55 23.56
N ILE A 91 21.51 -12.28 23.14
CA ILE A 91 22.65 -11.37 23.28
C ILE A 91 23.03 -11.19 24.76
N LEU A 92 22.04 -11.04 25.66
CA LEU A 92 22.30 -10.93 27.09
C LEU A 92 23.00 -12.18 27.63
N VAL A 93 22.50 -13.38 27.29
CA VAL A 93 23.06 -14.65 27.76
C VAL A 93 24.47 -14.91 27.21
N THR A 94 24.76 -14.51 25.97
CA THR A 94 26.07 -14.72 25.34
C THR A 94 27.08 -13.61 25.62
N SER A 95 26.71 -12.57 26.37
CA SER A 95 27.62 -11.47 26.71
C SER A 95 28.83 -11.97 27.52
N GLN A 96 30.00 -11.35 27.28
CA GLN A 96 31.21 -11.62 28.07
C GLN A 96 31.09 -11.06 29.51
N ASP A 97 30.29 -10.02 29.70
CA ASP A 97 30.05 -9.40 31.00
C ASP A 97 29.05 -10.23 31.85
N ALA A 98 29.50 -10.66 33.03
CA ALA A 98 28.70 -11.41 33.98
C ALA A 98 27.46 -10.65 34.48
N LEU A 99 27.56 -9.33 34.67
CA LEU A 99 26.44 -8.49 35.10
C LEU A 99 25.37 -8.42 34.02
N VAL A 100 25.78 -8.37 32.74
CA VAL A 100 24.85 -8.38 31.61
C VAL A 100 24.15 -9.73 31.49
N ARG A 101 24.88 -10.84 31.64
CA ARG A 101 24.28 -12.20 31.62
C ARG A 101 23.22 -12.38 32.69
N GLN A 102 23.44 -11.85 33.89
CA GLN A 102 22.50 -11.96 35.01
C GLN A 102 21.17 -11.22 34.76
N LYS A 103 21.09 -10.32 33.77
CA LYS A 103 19.83 -9.65 33.40
C LYS A 103 18.85 -10.59 32.69
N SER A 104 19.32 -11.63 32.02
CA SER A 104 18.45 -12.65 31.41
C SER A 104 17.81 -13.50 32.50
N THR A 105 16.65 -13.04 32.96
CA THR A 105 15.88 -13.71 34.00
C THR A 105 14.50 -14.05 33.49
N ARG A 106 13.94 -15.12 34.04
CA ARG A 106 12.57 -15.55 33.73
C ARG A 106 11.53 -14.47 34.05
N ARG A 107 11.76 -13.72 35.14
CA ARG A 107 10.89 -12.61 35.57
C ARG A 107 10.91 -11.48 34.55
N LEU A 108 12.09 -11.07 34.10
CA LEU A 108 12.22 -10.03 33.07
C LEU A 108 11.57 -10.49 31.76
N ALA A 109 11.80 -11.73 31.33
CA ALA A 109 11.18 -12.25 30.11
C ALA A 109 9.65 -12.23 30.16
N LEU A 110 9.06 -12.65 31.28
CA LEU A 110 7.61 -12.61 31.47
C LEU A 110 7.08 -11.17 31.47
N LEU A 111 7.75 -10.25 32.17
CA LEU A 111 7.37 -8.83 32.20
C LEU A 111 7.49 -8.17 30.82
N SER A 112 8.54 -8.46 30.07
CA SER A 112 8.75 -7.93 28.72
C SER A 112 7.69 -8.45 27.74
N VAL A 113 7.34 -9.74 27.82
CA VAL A 113 6.24 -10.29 27.03
C VAL A 113 4.93 -9.60 27.41
N ILE A 114 4.50 -9.65 28.68
CA ILE A 114 3.22 -9.08 29.11
C ILE A 114 3.13 -7.58 28.79
N GLY A 115 4.14 -6.81 29.17
CA GLY A 115 4.17 -5.36 28.94
C GLY A 115 4.17 -5.01 27.47
N GLY A 116 4.96 -5.72 26.66
CA GLY A 116 5.00 -5.55 25.21
C GLY A 116 3.70 -5.92 24.53
N THR A 117 3.08 -7.03 24.92
CA THR A 117 1.77 -7.45 24.40
C THR A 117 0.69 -6.40 24.70
N LEU A 118 0.64 -5.91 25.95
CA LEU A 118 -0.31 -4.87 26.36
C LEU A 118 -0.09 -3.56 25.59
N PHE A 119 1.17 -3.15 25.41
CA PHE A 119 1.51 -2.00 24.59
C PHE A 119 0.97 -2.14 23.16
N TRP A 120 1.21 -3.27 22.50
CA TRP A 120 0.74 -3.48 21.12
C TRP A 120 -0.78 -3.60 21.01
N ILE A 121 -1.46 -4.21 21.99
CA ILE A 121 -2.92 -4.23 22.09
C ILE A 121 -3.48 -2.80 22.11
N LEU A 122 -2.93 -1.94 22.95
CA LEU A 122 -3.38 -0.55 23.07
C LEU A 122 -3.01 0.27 21.83
N PHE A 123 -1.79 0.13 21.34
CA PHE A 123 -1.30 0.88 20.18
C PHE A 123 -2.13 0.59 18.93
N GLN A 124 -2.51 -0.67 18.71
CA GLN A 124 -3.31 -1.07 17.55
C GLN A 124 -4.83 -0.88 17.73
N SER A 125 -5.28 -0.39 18.89
CA SER A 125 -6.71 -0.17 19.18
C SER A 125 -7.41 0.74 18.18
N HIS A 126 -6.66 1.64 17.52
CA HIS A 126 -7.17 2.50 16.48
C HIS A 126 -7.82 1.71 15.33
N ALA A 127 -7.34 0.49 15.02
CA ALA A 127 -7.96 -0.37 14.00
C ALA A 127 -9.38 -0.83 14.36
N LEU A 128 -9.74 -0.89 15.65
CA LEU A 128 -11.11 -1.20 16.07
C LEU A 128 -12.08 -0.04 15.81
N VAL A 129 -11.58 1.20 15.78
CA VAL A 129 -12.42 2.39 15.61
C VAL A 129 -12.46 2.82 14.14
N LEU A 130 -11.29 2.85 13.49
CA LEU A 130 -11.10 3.36 12.14
C LEU A 130 -11.51 2.38 11.05
N THR A 131 -11.88 1.15 11.40
CA THR A 131 -12.36 0.16 10.42
C THR A 131 -13.86 0.27 10.20
N ASN A 132 -14.28 0.22 8.93
CA ASN A 132 -15.68 0.25 8.53
C ASN A 132 -15.95 -0.69 7.35
N ILE A 133 -17.23 -1.02 7.13
CA ILE A 133 -17.67 -1.74 5.93
C ILE A 133 -18.09 -0.68 4.91
N ILE A 134 -17.42 -0.70 3.76
CA ILE A 134 -17.70 0.21 2.67
C ILE A 134 -18.33 -0.54 1.49
N GLN A 135 -19.26 0.11 0.80
CA GLN A 135 -19.83 -0.43 -0.42
C GLN A 135 -18.99 0.04 -1.61
N VAL A 136 -18.33 -0.91 -2.28
CA VAL A 136 -17.41 -0.66 -3.41
C VAL A 136 -18.10 -0.89 -4.76
N GLY A 137 -19.24 -1.57 -4.76
CA GLY A 137 -19.96 -1.98 -5.97
C GLY A 137 -21.44 -2.25 -5.72
N PRO A 138 -22.24 -2.52 -6.77
CA PRO A 138 -23.59 -3.03 -6.59
C PRO A 138 -23.50 -4.39 -5.87
N ASN A 139 -24.01 -4.45 -4.65
CA ASN A 139 -23.90 -5.63 -3.77
C ASN A 139 -22.47 -6.08 -3.42
N LEU A 140 -21.45 -5.24 -3.66
CA LEU A 140 -20.07 -5.54 -3.27
C LEU A 140 -19.70 -4.67 -2.07
N PHE A 141 -19.48 -5.34 -0.94
CA PHE A 141 -19.03 -4.72 0.30
C PHE A 141 -17.62 -5.19 0.60
N VAL A 142 -16.82 -4.32 1.20
CA VAL A 142 -15.46 -4.63 1.63
C VAL A 142 -15.24 -4.11 3.03
N CYS A 143 -14.64 -4.92 3.88
CA CYS A 143 -14.14 -4.48 5.17
C CYS A 143 -12.83 -3.72 4.97
N TYR A 144 -12.84 -2.42 5.28
CA TYR A 144 -11.73 -1.52 4.97
C TYR A 144 -11.36 -0.65 6.17
N PHE A 145 -10.05 -0.44 6.35
CA PHE A 145 -9.53 0.51 7.32
C PHE A 145 -9.74 1.91 6.73
N GLN A 146 -10.65 2.73 7.28
CA GLN A 146 -10.86 4.11 6.85
C GLN A 146 -9.61 4.93 7.18
N PRO A 147 -8.87 5.41 6.19
CA PRO A 147 -7.69 6.22 6.43
C PRO A 147 -8.23 7.61 6.67
N VAL A 148 -7.97 8.13 7.86
CA VAL A 148 -8.47 9.42 8.36
C VAL A 148 -7.89 10.61 7.55
N ARG A 149 -7.26 10.41 6.38
CA ARG A 149 -6.42 11.45 5.74
C ARG A 149 -6.29 11.51 4.22
N HIS A 150 -6.80 10.62 3.38
CA HIS A 150 -6.54 10.80 1.94
C HIS A 150 -7.69 11.50 1.21
N TRP A 151 -7.39 12.74 0.84
CA TRP A 151 -8.05 13.63 -0.12
C TRP A 151 -7.20 13.76 -1.41
N ASP A 152 -6.23 12.86 -1.61
CA ASP A 152 -5.16 12.94 -2.61
C ASP A 152 -4.55 11.54 -2.85
N ILE A 153 -3.61 11.40 -3.80
CA ILE A 153 -2.89 10.17 -4.27
C ILE A 153 -3.58 8.85 -3.92
N ILE A 154 -4.06 8.18 -4.97
CA ILE A 154 -4.74 6.89 -4.90
C ILE A 154 -3.95 5.89 -4.01
N PRO A 155 -4.53 5.37 -2.91
CA PRO A 155 -3.76 4.63 -1.89
C PRO A 155 -3.11 3.32 -2.36
N TRP A 156 -3.59 2.78 -3.49
CA TRP A 156 -3.06 1.56 -4.09
C TRP A 156 -2.01 1.83 -5.17
N ASP A 157 -1.97 3.05 -5.72
CA ASP A 157 -0.94 3.49 -6.66
C ASP A 157 0.20 4.10 -5.85
N ARG A 158 1.41 3.57 -6.02
CA ARG A 158 2.53 3.87 -5.12
C ARG A 158 3.44 4.97 -5.64
N ASP A 159 3.08 5.52 -6.78
CA ASP A 159 3.86 6.39 -7.64
C ASP A 159 3.01 7.58 -8.06
N PHE A 160 3.70 8.64 -8.48
CA PHE A 160 3.11 9.67 -9.30
C PHE A 160 3.89 9.75 -10.61
N ASP A 161 3.19 9.70 -11.74
CA ASP A 161 3.81 9.63 -13.06
C ASP A 161 3.86 11.02 -13.72
N PHE A 162 5.07 11.49 -14.06
CA PHE A 162 5.29 12.64 -14.93
C PHE A 162 5.76 12.19 -16.31
N PHE A 163 5.30 12.91 -17.32
CA PHE A 163 5.80 12.79 -18.69
C PHE A 163 6.58 14.05 -19.07
N VAL A 164 7.82 13.87 -19.50
CA VAL A 164 8.74 14.95 -19.84
C VAL A 164 9.28 14.75 -21.25
N PRO A 165 9.46 15.82 -22.06
CA PRO A 165 10.17 15.72 -23.32
C PRO A 165 11.53 15.04 -23.14
N LYS A 166 11.84 14.03 -23.95
CA LYS A 166 13.10 13.29 -23.84
C LYS A 166 14.35 14.19 -23.96
N ASN A 167 14.29 15.24 -24.76
CA ASN A 167 15.38 16.22 -24.89
C ASN A 167 15.66 17.01 -23.59
N HIS A 168 14.74 17.01 -22.62
CA HIS A 168 14.94 17.66 -21.32
C HIS A 168 15.53 16.71 -20.26
N LYS A 169 15.72 15.42 -20.57
CA LYS A 169 16.26 14.45 -19.61
C LYS A 169 17.61 14.89 -19.02
N GLU A 170 18.58 15.24 -19.87
CA GLU A 170 19.92 15.61 -19.40
C GLU A 170 19.90 16.89 -18.58
N LEU A 171 19.03 17.83 -18.94
CA LEU A 171 18.86 19.08 -18.20
C LEU A 171 18.30 18.80 -16.80
N LEU A 172 17.25 17.99 -16.72
CA LEU A 172 16.61 17.58 -15.48
C LEU A 172 17.62 16.88 -14.54
N GLU A 173 18.35 15.89 -15.04
CA GLU A 173 19.33 15.13 -14.25
C GLU A 173 20.49 16.01 -13.73
N ARG A 174 20.84 17.08 -14.46
CA ARG A 174 21.90 18.02 -14.05
C ARG A 174 21.42 19.09 -13.06
N GLN A 175 20.19 19.59 -13.20
CA GLN A 175 19.67 20.67 -12.36
C GLN A 175 19.04 20.17 -11.05
N PHE A 176 18.51 18.95 -11.03
CA PHE A 176 17.83 18.40 -9.86
C PHE A 176 18.66 18.41 -8.56
N PRO A 177 19.98 18.12 -8.56
CA PRO A 177 20.80 18.17 -7.34
C PRO A 177 21.03 19.58 -6.78
N ILE A 178 20.76 20.63 -7.57
CA ILE A 178 21.15 22.02 -7.26
C ILE A 178 20.02 22.78 -6.54
N GLU A 179 18.76 22.40 -6.76
CA GLU A 179 17.59 23.18 -6.31
C GLU A 179 16.89 22.67 -5.03
N GLN A 180 17.48 21.71 -4.30
CA GLN A 180 16.85 21.16 -3.10
C GLN A 180 16.95 22.12 -1.90
N HIS A 181 15.85 22.73 -1.48
CA HIS A 181 15.86 23.72 -0.38
C HIS A 181 15.16 23.31 0.92
N GLU A 182 14.41 22.21 1.01
CA GLU A 182 13.74 21.83 2.28
C GLU A 182 13.65 20.31 2.57
N MET A 183 13.77 19.44 1.57
CA MET A 183 13.78 17.98 1.74
C MET A 183 14.92 17.34 0.94
N SER A 184 15.63 16.37 1.53
CA SER A 184 16.64 15.58 0.81
C SER A 184 15.94 14.59 -0.13
N LEU A 185 15.93 14.93 -1.42
CA LEU A 185 15.38 14.07 -2.46
C LEU A 185 16.52 13.35 -3.19
N TYR A 186 16.33 12.07 -3.48
CA TYR A 186 17.26 11.32 -4.30
C TYR A 186 16.63 11.04 -5.66
N MET A 187 17.34 11.40 -6.73
CA MET A 187 16.99 11.01 -8.09
C MET A 187 17.82 9.79 -8.49
N ARG A 188 17.13 8.73 -8.93
CA ARG A 188 17.71 7.58 -9.61
C ARG A 188 17.48 7.72 -11.11
N PRO A 189 18.50 8.08 -11.90
CA PRO A 189 18.41 8.10 -13.36
C PRO A 189 17.84 6.80 -13.91
N GLY A 190 16.78 6.92 -14.70
CA GLY A 190 16.18 5.81 -15.42
C GLY A 190 17.00 5.49 -16.66
N ASN A 191 17.13 4.22 -16.99
CA ASN A 191 17.64 3.84 -18.30
C ASN A 191 16.48 3.92 -19.29
N LEU A 192 16.64 4.70 -20.36
CA LEU A 192 15.65 4.87 -21.44
C LEU A 192 15.14 3.54 -22.03
N LYS A 193 15.93 2.45 -21.92
CA LYS A 193 15.53 1.09 -22.32
C LYS A 193 14.88 0.25 -21.22
N HIS A 194 15.10 0.56 -19.93
CA HIS A 194 14.76 -0.33 -18.82
C HIS A 194 13.83 0.27 -17.75
N GLY A 195 13.50 1.57 -17.79
CA GLY A 195 12.48 2.14 -16.91
C GLY A 195 12.55 3.65 -16.70
N PRO A 196 11.53 4.21 -16.01
CA PRO A 196 11.44 5.64 -15.72
C PRO A 196 12.58 6.10 -14.80
N THR A 197 12.84 7.40 -14.81
CA THR A 197 13.67 8.05 -13.79
C THR A 197 12.85 8.16 -12.51
N LYS A 198 13.42 7.78 -11.37
CA LYS A 198 12.67 7.75 -10.10
C LYS A 198 13.17 8.82 -9.15
N ILE A 199 12.27 9.54 -8.49
CA ILE A 199 12.61 10.48 -7.41
C ILE A 199 11.95 9.99 -6.12
N PHE A 200 12.67 10.00 -5.01
CA PHE A 200 12.11 9.63 -3.70
C PHE A 200 12.84 10.33 -2.55
N PRO A 201 12.20 10.51 -1.38
CA PRO A 201 12.86 11.04 -0.19
C PRO A 201 14.03 10.15 0.25
N GLU A 202 15.18 10.74 0.56
CA GLU A 202 16.39 9.99 0.90
C GLU A 202 16.29 9.32 2.27
N SER A 203 15.73 10.03 3.27
CA SER A 203 15.64 9.63 4.68
C SER A 203 14.28 9.04 5.08
N GLU A 204 13.19 9.47 4.44
CA GLU A 204 11.82 9.08 4.84
C GLU A 204 11.25 7.88 4.06
N SER A 205 11.96 7.39 3.04
CA SER A 205 11.42 6.33 2.20
C SER A 205 11.57 4.94 2.83
N LYS A 206 10.44 4.21 2.91
CA LYS A 206 10.45 2.81 3.34
C LYS A 206 11.06 1.94 2.24
N VAL A 207 12.07 1.13 2.60
CA VAL A 207 12.65 0.13 1.70
C VAL A 207 11.71 -1.07 1.63
N ILE A 208 11.09 -1.28 0.46
CA ILE A 208 10.23 -2.44 0.22
C ILE A 208 11.11 -3.60 -0.31
N PRO A 209 10.85 -4.88 0.03
CA PRO A 209 11.72 -6.04 -0.28
C PRO A 209 12.11 -6.27 -1.76
N SER A 210 11.63 -5.46 -2.70
CA SER A 210 11.96 -5.51 -4.14
C SER A 210 12.90 -4.38 -4.60
N THR A 211 13.64 -3.73 -3.69
CA THR A 211 14.57 -2.60 -3.96
C THR A 211 13.91 -1.25 -4.29
N ARG A 212 12.59 -1.13 -4.13
CA ARG A 212 11.86 0.11 -4.40
C ARG A 212 11.57 0.85 -3.09
N ARG A 213 11.90 2.14 -3.07
CA ARG A 213 11.63 3.09 -1.98
C ARG A 213 10.27 3.74 -2.22
N TYR A 214 9.49 3.99 -1.17
CA TYR A 214 8.18 4.64 -1.22
C TYR A 214 8.07 5.76 -0.17
N PRO A 215 7.39 6.89 -0.45
CA PRO A 215 6.77 7.28 -1.73
C PRO A 215 7.80 7.62 -2.81
N PHE A 216 7.40 7.56 -4.08
CA PHE A 216 8.27 7.91 -5.20
C PHE A 216 7.51 8.53 -6.38
N ILE A 217 8.24 9.23 -7.24
CA ILE A 217 7.76 9.82 -8.48
C ILE A 217 8.45 9.10 -9.64
N ASP A 218 7.68 8.70 -10.65
CA ASP A 218 8.19 8.15 -11.89
C ASP A 218 8.16 9.20 -13.00
N ILE A 219 9.31 9.43 -13.63
CA ILE A 219 9.47 10.33 -14.76
C ILE A 219 9.68 9.49 -16.00
N PHE A 220 8.66 9.47 -16.84
CA PHE A 220 8.66 8.92 -18.18
C PHE A 220 9.09 10.00 -19.18
N TYR A 221 9.72 9.55 -20.25
CA TYR A 221 10.17 10.41 -21.32
C TYR A 221 9.39 10.11 -22.58
N TYR A 222 8.93 11.13 -23.28
CA TYR A 222 8.28 10.97 -24.57
C TYR A 222 9.13 11.55 -25.70
N ASP A 223 9.04 10.91 -26.85
CA ASP A 223 9.44 11.50 -28.13
C ASP A 223 8.22 12.19 -28.76
N GLU A 224 8.46 13.11 -29.69
CA GLU A 224 7.39 13.87 -30.34
C GLU A 224 7.69 14.18 -31.80
N ASN A 225 6.63 14.37 -32.58
CA ASN A 225 6.69 14.99 -33.91
C ASN A 225 5.78 16.23 -33.96
N LYS A 226 5.46 16.72 -35.15
CA LYS A 226 4.60 17.91 -35.32
C LYS A 226 3.20 17.74 -34.72
N THR A 227 2.65 16.53 -34.73
CA THR A 227 1.23 16.28 -34.42
C THR A 227 1.01 15.32 -33.26
N HIS A 228 1.99 14.50 -32.89
CA HIS A 228 1.84 13.45 -31.88
C HIS A 228 3.02 13.41 -30.90
N ILE A 229 2.78 12.77 -29.75
CA ILE A 229 3.77 12.33 -28.77
C ILE A 229 3.64 10.82 -28.56
N TRP A 230 4.70 10.15 -28.14
CA TRP A 230 4.67 8.73 -27.77
C TRP A 230 5.74 8.43 -26.73
N ASP A 231 5.48 7.42 -25.88
CA ASP A 231 6.48 6.96 -24.90
C ASP A 231 7.77 6.57 -25.63
N HIS A 232 8.90 7.09 -25.14
CA HIS A 232 10.21 6.75 -25.66
C HIS A 232 10.48 5.23 -25.51
N LYS A 233 9.88 4.59 -24.51
CA LYS A 233 9.97 3.15 -24.32
C LYS A 233 9.21 2.44 -25.45
N GLN A 234 9.99 1.81 -26.32
CA GLN A 234 9.59 1.16 -27.56
C GLN A 234 8.54 0.03 -27.45
N CYS A 235 8.13 -0.38 -26.23
CA CYS A 235 7.28 -1.57 -26.06
C CYS A 235 5.79 -1.30 -26.26
N CYS A 236 5.33 -0.04 -26.26
CA CYS A 236 3.91 0.29 -26.32
C CYS A 236 3.70 1.61 -27.11
N HIS A 237 4.03 1.62 -28.41
CA HIS A 237 3.89 2.78 -29.30
C HIS A 237 2.43 3.25 -29.44
N HIS A 238 1.95 3.97 -28.43
CA HIS A 238 0.69 4.68 -28.47
C HIS A 238 1.00 6.11 -28.91
N ASN A 239 0.65 6.41 -30.15
CA ASN A 239 0.78 7.76 -30.70
C ASN A 239 -0.40 8.59 -30.22
N ILE A 240 -0.13 9.56 -29.37
CA ILE A 240 -1.13 10.43 -28.76
C ILE A 240 -1.08 11.78 -29.46
N SER A 241 -2.22 12.26 -29.91
CA SER A 241 -2.40 13.55 -30.55
C SER A 241 -1.99 14.69 -29.62
N LYS A 242 -1.12 15.58 -30.09
CA LYS A 242 -0.73 16.78 -29.31
C LYS A 242 -1.91 17.67 -29.00
N SER A 243 -2.95 17.70 -29.83
CA SER A 243 -4.18 18.47 -29.59
C SER A 243 -4.99 17.98 -28.38
N VAL A 244 -4.83 16.71 -28.01
CA VAL A 244 -5.48 16.08 -26.86
C VAL A 244 -4.73 16.40 -25.55
N VAL A 245 -3.40 16.54 -25.65
CA VAL A 245 -2.54 16.83 -24.49
C VAL A 245 -2.36 18.33 -24.28
N PHE A 246 -2.13 19.10 -25.34
CA PHE A 246 -1.71 20.49 -25.30
C PHE A 246 -2.77 21.48 -25.83
N PRO A 247 -2.78 22.74 -25.36
CA PRO A 247 -2.04 23.24 -24.21
C PRO A 247 -2.46 22.53 -22.91
N LEU A 248 -1.55 22.40 -21.96
CA LEU A 248 -1.84 21.78 -20.68
C LEU A 248 -2.89 22.61 -19.93
N SER A 249 -3.78 21.93 -19.22
CA SER A 249 -4.76 22.54 -18.32
C SER A 249 -4.34 22.31 -16.88
N ILE A 250 -4.53 23.31 -16.03
CA ILE A 250 -4.24 23.20 -14.59
C ILE A 250 -5.38 22.41 -13.92
N ARG A 251 -5.03 21.32 -13.23
CA ARG A 251 -5.99 20.44 -12.56
C ARG A 251 -5.57 20.20 -11.10
N PRO A 252 -6.54 20.01 -10.19
CA PRO A 252 -6.26 19.77 -8.79
C PRO A 252 -5.68 18.36 -8.57
N LEU A 253 -4.69 18.27 -7.69
CA LEU A 253 -4.16 17.03 -7.12
C LEU A 253 -4.01 17.27 -5.61
N GLY A 254 -5.03 16.86 -4.86
CA GLY A 254 -5.25 17.23 -3.45
C GLY A 254 -5.17 18.74 -3.24
N SER A 255 -4.10 19.21 -2.60
CA SER A 255 -3.87 20.64 -2.33
C SER A 255 -3.09 21.38 -3.44
N LEU A 256 -2.53 20.64 -4.39
CA LEU A 256 -1.72 21.17 -5.48
C LEU A 256 -2.55 21.40 -6.74
N TRP A 257 -2.05 22.29 -7.58
CA TRP A 257 -2.59 22.58 -8.90
C TRP A 257 -1.50 22.37 -9.94
N LEU A 258 -1.63 21.31 -10.72
CA LEU A 258 -0.56 20.86 -11.60
C LEU A 258 -0.99 20.87 -13.08
N PRO A 259 -0.05 21.10 -14.01
CA PRO A 259 -0.31 20.93 -15.44
C PRO A 259 -0.67 19.48 -15.75
N ALA A 260 -1.76 19.30 -16.50
CA ALA A 260 -2.28 18.00 -16.92
C ALA A 260 -2.77 18.08 -18.37
N PRO A 261 -2.97 16.92 -19.05
CA PRO A 261 -3.50 16.91 -20.42
C PRO A 261 -4.79 17.73 -20.55
N ARG A 262 -4.91 18.45 -21.67
CA ARG A 262 -6.08 19.28 -22.00
C ARG A 262 -7.37 18.49 -21.90
N ASN A 263 -7.41 17.35 -22.60
CA ASN A 263 -8.50 16.39 -22.55
C ASN A 263 -7.99 15.03 -22.03
N PRO A 264 -8.05 14.79 -20.71
CA PRO A 264 -7.62 13.53 -20.12
C PRO A 264 -8.42 12.33 -20.60
N PHE A 265 -9.69 12.52 -20.96
CA PHE A 265 -10.54 11.42 -21.43
C PHE A 265 -10.09 10.92 -22.80
N ASP A 266 -9.97 11.83 -23.77
CA ASP A 266 -9.45 11.50 -25.10
C ASP A 266 -8.01 10.97 -25.00
N TYR A 267 -7.20 11.50 -24.05
CA TYR A 267 -5.86 11.00 -23.79
C TYR A 267 -5.87 9.51 -23.43
N PHE A 268 -6.71 9.09 -22.48
CA PHE A 268 -6.80 7.68 -22.09
C PHE A 268 -7.37 6.82 -23.23
N GLN A 269 -8.33 7.35 -24.01
CA GLN A 269 -8.84 6.64 -25.18
C GLN A 269 -7.78 6.39 -26.24
N GLU A 270 -6.94 7.38 -26.55
CA GLU A 270 -5.82 7.21 -27.50
C GLU A 270 -4.70 6.34 -26.93
N LEU A 271 -4.45 6.40 -25.61
CA LEU A 271 -3.40 5.64 -24.95
C LEU A 271 -3.66 4.13 -25.00
N HIS A 272 -4.88 3.65 -24.74
CA HIS A 272 -5.18 2.23 -24.88
C HIS A 272 -6.69 2.00 -25.09
N PRO A 273 -7.20 2.15 -26.32
CA PRO A 273 -8.64 2.19 -26.58
C PRO A 273 -9.43 1.00 -26.01
N PRO A 274 -8.97 -0.26 -26.10
CA PRO A 274 -9.70 -1.41 -25.55
C PRO A 274 -9.78 -1.44 -24.01
N LEU A 275 -8.87 -0.74 -23.33
CA LEU A 275 -8.78 -0.76 -21.86
C LEU A 275 -9.49 0.44 -21.24
N PHE A 276 -9.51 1.57 -21.95
CA PHE A 276 -10.06 2.83 -21.45
C PHE A 276 -11.38 3.24 -22.10
N SER A 277 -11.99 2.37 -22.93
CA SER A 277 -13.30 2.62 -23.56
C SER A 277 -14.42 2.91 -22.55
N HIS A 278 -14.27 2.45 -21.31
CA HIS A 278 -15.25 2.61 -20.23
C HIS A 278 -14.70 3.37 -19.02
N VAL A 279 -13.63 4.17 -19.18
CA VAL A 279 -12.94 4.82 -18.06
C VAL A 279 -13.82 5.76 -17.21
N GLU A 280 -14.91 6.30 -17.77
CA GLU A 280 -15.87 7.12 -17.03
C GLU A 280 -16.92 6.32 -16.25
N SER A 281 -17.25 5.12 -16.73
CA SER A 281 -18.30 4.28 -16.14
C SER A 281 -17.77 3.14 -15.29
N GLU A 282 -16.58 2.64 -15.60
CA GLU A 282 -15.99 1.43 -15.03
C GLU A 282 -14.65 1.71 -14.36
N CYS A 283 -14.54 1.28 -13.12
CA CYS A 283 -13.35 1.38 -12.29
C CYS A 283 -12.72 0.00 -12.21
N HIS A 284 -11.46 -0.08 -12.66
CA HIS A 284 -10.74 -1.33 -12.85
C HIS A 284 -9.65 -1.46 -11.79
N VAL A 285 -9.63 -2.58 -11.06
CA VAL A 285 -8.51 -2.97 -10.21
C VAL A 285 -7.86 -4.20 -10.83
N ARG A 286 -6.63 -4.06 -11.32
CA ARG A 286 -5.80 -5.21 -11.70
C ARG A 286 -5.34 -5.90 -10.42
N GLY A 287 -5.16 -7.22 -10.46
CA GLY A 287 -4.78 -8.05 -9.31
C GLY A 287 -3.39 -7.78 -8.72
N TYR A 288 -2.93 -6.54 -8.65
CA TYR A 288 -1.67 -6.18 -8.04
C TYR A 288 -1.91 -5.61 -6.64
N ALA A 289 -1.71 -6.43 -5.61
CA ALA A 289 -1.75 -5.98 -4.22
C ALA A 289 -0.42 -5.30 -3.87
N ALA A 290 -0.36 -3.98 -4.04
CA ALA A 290 0.83 -3.17 -3.83
C ALA A 290 1.45 -3.33 -2.42
N ASN A 291 0.63 -3.58 -1.41
CA ASN A 291 1.03 -3.83 -0.02
C ASN A 291 1.72 -5.20 0.22
N ILE A 292 1.50 -6.19 -0.65
CA ILE A 292 2.03 -7.57 -0.46
C ILE A 292 2.96 -8.00 -1.62
N MET A 293 3.13 -7.14 -2.64
CA MET A 293 3.96 -7.40 -3.83
C MET A 293 3.70 -8.76 -4.48
N LYS A 294 2.45 -9.24 -4.45
CA LYS A 294 2.03 -10.41 -5.19
C LYS A 294 1.13 -9.97 -6.32
N VAL A 295 1.45 -10.43 -7.52
CA VAL A 295 0.48 -10.57 -8.59
C VAL A 295 -0.54 -11.57 -8.07
N MET A 296 -1.67 -11.08 -7.59
CA MET A 296 -2.86 -11.89 -7.45
C MET A 296 -3.22 -12.29 -8.88
N PHE A 297 -3.13 -13.58 -9.20
CA PHE A 297 -3.61 -14.15 -10.47
C PHE A 297 -5.14 -14.14 -10.53
N LYS A 298 -5.76 -13.00 -10.18
CA LYS A 298 -7.19 -12.77 -10.32
C LYS A 298 -7.46 -12.05 -11.64
N PRO A 299 -8.58 -12.36 -12.32
CA PRO A 299 -9.08 -11.49 -13.37
C PRO A 299 -9.28 -10.06 -12.81
N PRO A 300 -9.12 -9.02 -13.65
CA PRO A 300 -9.34 -7.64 -13.21
C PRO A 300 -10.74 -7.51 -12.61
N MET A 301 -10.82 -6.91 -11.43
CA MET A 301 -12.10 -6.61 -10.80
C MET A 301 -12.62 -5.31 -11.41
N ILE A 302 -13.83 -5.35 -11.96
CA ILE A 302 -14.47 -4.20 -12.60
C ILE A 302 -15.73 -3.87 -11.80
N VAL A 303 -15.82 -2.62 -11.35
CA VAL A 303 -17.01 -2.08 -10.68
C VAL A 303 -17.47 -0.82 -11.38
N GLN A 304 -18.76 -0.50 -11.31
CA GLN A 304 -19.26 0.77 -11.84
C GLN A 304 -18.70 1.92 -10.99
N CYS A 305 -17.99 2.90 -11.57
CA CYS A 305 -17.35 3.98 -10.82
C CYS A 305 -18.36 4.76 -9.95
N LYS A 306 -19.62 4.87 -10.38
CA LYS A 306 -20.69 5.48 -9.58
C LYS A 306 -20.83 4.86 -8.19
N THR A 307 -20.57 3.58 -8.03
CA THR A 307 -20.63 2.91 -6.72
C THR A 307 -19.52 3.32 -5.77
N LEU A 308 -18.44 3.88 -6.30
CA LEU A 308 -17.31 4.43 -5.54
C LEU A 308 -17.47 5.92 -5.22
N SER A 309 -18.48 6.59 -5.78
CA SER A 309 -18.66 8.06 -5.67
C SER A 309 -18.83 8.58 -4.25
N ARG A 310 -19.20 7.71 -3.30
CA ARG A 310 -19.29 8.05 -1.87
C ARG A 310 -17.94 8.04 -1.14
N MET A 311 -16.94 7.42 -1.74
CA MET A 311 -15.63 7.18 -1.11
C MET A 311 -14.51 7.94 -1.79
N TYR A 312 -14.60 8.13 -3.10
CA TYR A 312 -13.61 8.83 -3.89
C TYR A 312 -14.26 9.97 -4.65
N PRO A 313 -13.60 11.12 -4.76
CA PRO A 313 -14.07 12.20 -5.59
C PRO A 313 -13.91 11.83 -7.07
N PHE A 314 -14.96 12.05 -7.87
CA PHE A 314 -14.95 11.82 -9.32
C PHE A 314 -15.15 13.13 -10.07
N VAL A 315 -14.56 13.22 -11.26
CA VAL A 315 -14.81 14.34 -12.17
C VAL A 315 -16.06 14.06 -12.99
N GLU A 316 -17.10 14.87 -12.81
CA GLU A 316 -18.26 14.91 -13.70
C GLU A 316 -18.05 15.97 -14.77
N ARG A 317 -18.25 15.61 -16.04
CA ARG A 317 -18.14 16.52 -17.18
C ARG A 317 -19.53 16.85 -17.70
N THR A 318 -19.82 18.14 -17.81
CA THR A 318 -21.06 18.62 -18.42
C THR A 318 -20.86 18.90 -19.91
N LYS A 319 -21.96 18.97 -20.67
CA LYS A 319 -21.95 19.30 -22.11
C LYS A 319 -21.33 20.66 -22.46
N ASN A 320 -21.19 21.55 -21.47
CA ASN A 320 -20.58 22.87 -21.64
C ASN A 320 -19.08 22.87 -21.31
N ASN A 321 -18.44 21.69 -21.28
CA ASN A 321 -17.05 21.48 -20.86
C ASN A 321 -16.75 22.00 -19.43
N ILE A 322 -17.77 22.17 -18.59
CA ILE A 322 -17.56 22.43 -17.17
C ILE A 322 -17.32 21.07 -16.52
N GLU A 323 -16.20 20.97 -15.82
CA GLU A 323 -15.83 19.81 -15.05
C GLU A 323 -16.05 20.08 -13.56
N ARG A 324 -16.64 19.13 -12.84
CA ARG A 324 -16.92 19.25 -11.41
C ARG A 324 -16.30 18.08 -10.68
N LEU A 325 -15.51 18.34 -9.66
CA LEU A 325 -15.05 17.32 -8.74
C LEU A 325 -16.17 17.09 -7.71
N ILE A 326 -16.70 15.87 -7.67
CA ILE A 326 -17.89 15.53 -6.87
C ILE A 326 -17.55 14.38 -5.92
N LEU A 327 -17.89 14.54 -4.65
CA LEU A 327 -17.81 13.49 -3.62
C LEU A 327 -19.17 13.37 -2.94
N ASP A 328 -19.75 12.16 -2.95
CA ASP A 328 -21.07 11.86 -2.38
C ASP A 328 -22.19 12.82 -2.84
N GLY A 329 -22.11 13.27 -4.10
CA GLY A 329 -23.07 14.21 -4.69
C GLY A 329 -22.81 15.69 -4.38
N GLU A 330 -21.85 16.00 -3.50
CA GLU A 330 -21.42 17.37 -3.22
C GLU A 330 -20.33 17.81 -4.20
N VAL A 331 -20.47 19.01 -4.75
CA VAL A 331 -19.45 19.61 -5.62
C VAL A 331 -18.34 20.16 -4.74
N LEU A 332 -17.20 19.48 -4.71
CA LEU A 332 -16.00 19.94 -4.03
C LEU A 332 -15.34 21.09 -4.78
N GLN A 333 -15.36 21.02 -6.12
CA GLN A 333 -14.69 22.00 -6.97
C GLN A 333 -15.32 22.06 -8.36
N THR A 334 -15.33 23.24 -8.97
CA THR A 334 -15.73 23.44 -10.36
C THR A 334 -14.55 24.00 -11.14
N MET A 335 -14.24 23.36 -12.27
CA MET A 335 -13.19 23.74 -13.21
C MET A 335 -13.86 24.15 -14.53
N SER A 336 -13.52 25.34 -15.01
CA SER A 336 -13.77 25.71 -16.40
C SER A 336 -12.61 25.23 -17.24
N THR A 337 -12.87 24.40 -18.26
CA THR A 337 -11.85 23.95 -19.21
C THR A 337 -11.53 24.99 -20.27
#